data_AF-A0A957FPF7-F1
#
_entry.id   AF-A0A957FPF7-F1
#
_cell.length_a   1.000
_cell.length_b   1.000
_cell.length_c   1.000
_cell.angle_alpha   90.00
_cell.angle_beta   90.00
_cell.angle_gamma   90.00
#
_symmetry.space_group_name_H-M   'P 1'
#
loop_
_entity.id
_entity.type
_entity.pdbx_description
1 polymer ?
#
loop_
_entity_poly.entity_id
_entity_poly.type
_entity_poly.pdbx_seq_one_letter_code
_entity_poly.pdbx_strand_id
1 'polypeptide(L)'
;GLVATMPSEQDFRHEEVGPLLEKYLHGRADVPTEHRLRILRLIENMTLGRNAVGYLTESMHGAGSPQAQRIMIQREMQIEFKKQLARILAGVEDREEIVADLSGYFARVFTIK
;
A
#
# COMPACT_ATOMS: atom_id res chain seq x y z
N GLY A 1 -12.64 -4.41 -18.01
CA GLY A 1 -13.84 -3.70 -18.48
C GLY A 1 -14.92 -3.71 -17.41
N LEU A 2 -15.53 -4.87 -17.16
CA LEU A 2 -16.77 -4.95 -16.38
C LEU A 2 -16.71 -4.33 -14.97
N VAL A 3 -15.56 -4.35 -14.28
CA VAL A 3 -15.41 -3.73 -12.94
C VAL A 3 -15.87 -2.26 -12.87
N ALA A 4 -15.80 -1.51 -13.97
CA ALA A 4 -16.21 -0.11 -14.04
C ALA A 4 -17.39 0.15 -14.99
N THR A 5 -17.89 -0.89 -15.67
CA THR A 5 -18.96 -0.77 -16.69
C THR A 5 -20.13 -1.71 -16.41
N MET A 6 -20.21 -2.26 -15.19
CA MET A 6 -21.25 -3.20 -14.81
C MET A 6 -22.59 -2.47 -14.62
N PRO A 7 -23.70 -2.99 -15.17
CA PRO A 7 -25.04 -2.47 -14.91
C PRO A 7 -25.38 -2.46 -13.42
N SER A 8 -26.42 -1.70 -13.07
CA SER A 8 -26.87 -1.61 -11.68
C SER A 8 -27.53 -2.92 -11.22
N GLU A 9 -27.69 -3.09 -9.91
CA GLU A 9 -28.49 -4.20 -9.38
C GLU A 9 -29.96 -4.09 -9.81
N GLN A 10 -30.48 -2.87 -10.00
CA GLN A 10 -31.86 -2.67 -10.49
C GLN A 10 -32.03 -3.25 -11.89
N ASP A 11 -31.06 -3.04 -12.79
CA ASP A 11 -31.08 -3.64 -14.13
C ASP A 11 -31.01 -5.16 -14.07
N PHE A 12 -30.22 -5.71 -13.14
CA PHE A 12 -30.09 -7.15 -12.95
C PHE A 12 -31.36 -7.81 -12.40
N ARG A 13 -32.17 -7.08 -11.62
CA ARG A 13 -33.47 -7.54 -11.10
C ARG A 13 -34.65 -7.20 -12.02
N HIS A 14 -34.43 -6.45 -13.09
CA HIS A 14 -35.49 -6.06 -14.03
C HIS A 14 -36.02 -7.28 -14.80
N GLU A 15 -37.33 -7.40 -14.99
CA GLU A 15 -37.97 -8.58 -15.59
C GLU A 15 -37.51 -8.84 -17.04
N GLU A 16 -37.36 -7.77 -17.85
CA GLU A 16 -36.89 -7.87 -19.24
C GLU A 16 -35.35 -7.90 -19.37
N VAL A 17 -34.63 -7.02 -18.66
CA VAL A 17 -33.18 -6.85 -18.82
C VAL A 17 -32.39 -7.87 -18.01
N GLY A 18 -32.87 -8.27 -16.83
CA GLY A 18 -32.23 -9.23 -15.93
C GLY A 18 -31.88 -10.56 -16.60
N PRO A 19 -32.82 -11.23 -17.32
CA PRO A 19 -32.52 -12.46 -18.06
C PRO A 19 -31.43 -12.30 -19.13
N LEU A 20 -31.34 -11.11 -19.77
CA LEU A 20 -30.28 -10.81 -20.73
C LEU A 20 -28.93 -10.66 -20.03
N LEU A 21 -28.91 -9.97 -18.89
CA LEU A 21 -27.70 -9.81 -18.09
C LEU A 21 -27.21 -11.14 -17.52
N GLU A 22 -28.11 -11.99 -17.02
CA GLU A 22 -27.78 -13.36 -16.57
C GLU A 22 -27.11 -14.15 -17.70
N LYS A 23 -27.65 -14.09 -18.93
CA LYS A 23 -27.09 -14.77 -20.09
C LYS A 23 -25.72 -14.23 -20.51
N TYR A 24 -25.57 -12.91 -20.63
CA TYR A 24 -24.39 -12.30 -21.25
C TYR A 24 -23.26 -11.96 -20.25
N LEU A 25 -23.58 -11.85 -18.96
CA LEU A 25 -22.57 -11.63 -17.91
C LEU A 25 -22.16 -12.93 -17.20
N HIS A 26 -22.74 -14.07 -17.56
CA HIS A 26 -22.32 -15.38 -17.11
C HIS A 26 -20.82 -15.64 -17.39
N GLY A 27 -20.16 -16.31 -16.44
CA GLY A 27 -18.74 -16.66 -16.51
C GLY A 27 -18.52 -18.13 -16.87
N ARG A 28 -17.93 -18.89 -15.93
CA ARG A 28 -17.84 -20.35 -16.05
C ARG A 28 -19.18 -20.98 -15.68
N ALA A 29 -19.50 -22.10 -16.32
CA ALA A 29 -20.77 -22.83 -16.16
C ALA A 29 -21.12 -23.21 -14.71
N ASP A 30 -20.10 -23.38 -13.86
CA ASP A 30 -20.23 -23.77 -12.45
C ASP A 30 -20.38 -22.58 -11.49
N VAL A 31 -20.40 -21.34 -11.99
CA VAL A 31 -20.42 -20.13 -11.17
C VAL A 31 -21.68 -19.30 -11.45
N PRO A 32 -22.52 -19.05 -10.42
CA PRO A 32 -23.65 -18.14 -10.56
C PRO A 32 -23.22 -16.73 -10.99
N THR A 33 -23.92 -16.14 -11.95
CA THR A 33 -23.59 -14.79 -12.46
C THR A 33 -23.60 -13.76 -11.35
N GLU A 34 -24.57 -13.81 -10.44
CA GLU A 34 -24.67 -12.89 -9.30
C GLU A 34 -23.40 -12.90 -8.43
N HIS A 35 -22.76 -14.07 -8.22
CA HIS A 35 -21.52 -14.15 -7.43
C HIS A 35 -20.38 -13.40 -8.14
N ARG A 36 -20.29 -13.53 -9.46
CA ARG A 36 -19.34 -12.79 -10.28
C ARG A 36 -19.59 -11.28 -10.22
N LEU A 37 -20.84 -10.83 -10.23
CA LEU A 37 -21.16 -9.40 -10.10
C LEU A 37 -20.82 -8.87 -8.70
N ARG A 38 -21.10 -9.63 -7.64
CA ARG A 38 -20.78 -9.26 -6.25
C ARG A 38 -19.29 -9.08 -6.01
N ILE A 39 -18.44 -10.00 -6.49
CA ILE A 39 -16.99 -9.86 -6.32
C ILE A 39 -16.44 -8.66 -7.10
N LEU A 40 -17.00 -8.37 -8.29
CA LEU A 40 -16.61 -7.18 -9.05
C LEU A 40 -17.00 -5.89 -8.32
N ARG A 41 -18.20 -5.82 -7.71
CA ARG A 41 -18.58 -4.66 -6.85
C ARG A 41 -17.69 -4.53 -5.63
N LEU A 42 -17.26 -5.64 -5.02
CA LEU A 42 -16.33 -5.58 -3.88
C LEU A 42 -14.99 -4.98 -4.31
N ILE A 43 -14.42 -5.44 -5.43
CA ILE A 43 -13.17 -4.90 -5.97
C ILE A 43 -13.33 -3.41 -6.27
N GLU A 44 -14.36 -3.03 -7.04
CA GLU A 44 -14.67 -1.63 -7.34
C GLU A 44 -14.76 -0.79 -6.06
N ASN A 45 -15.48 -1.27 -5.04
CA ASN A 45 -15.65 -0.55 -3.79
C ASN A 45 -14.32 -0.32 -3.05
N MET A 46 -13.40 -1.28 -3.09
CA MET A 46 -12.09 -1.19 -2.45
C MET A 46 -11.07 -0.36 -3.24
N THR A 47 -11.22 -0.27 -4.56
CA THR A 47 -10.23 0.42 -5.42
C THR A 47 -10.68 1.79 -5.92
N LEU A 48 -11.99 2.03 -6.01
CA LEU A 48 -12.56 3.28 -6.55
C LEU A 48 -13.73 3.81 -5.72
N GLY A 49 -14.44 2.94 -4.98
CA GLY A 49 -15.62 3.29 -4.22
C GLY A 49 -15.35 3.75 -2.78
N ARG A 50 -16.30 3.47 -1.89
CA ARG A 50 -16.29 4.03 -0.53
C ARG A 50 -15.10 3.56 0.30
N ASN A 51 -14.76 2.27 0.19
CA ASN A 51 -13.65 1.71 0.96
C ASN A 51 -12.29 2.11 0.39
N ALA A 52 -12.21 2.56 -0.87
CA ALA A 52 -10.99 3.10 -1.47
C ALA A 52 -10.51 4.37 -0.76
N VAL A 53 -11.40 5.12 -0.11
CA VAL A 53 -11.02 6.27 0.71
C VAL A 53 -10.09 5.84 1.85
N GLY A 54 -10.45 4.77 2.57
CA GLY A 54 -9.58 4.21 3.61
C GLY A 54 -8.38 3.47 3.01
N TYR A 55 -8.64 2.58 2.06
CA TYR A 55 -7.60 1.71 1.52
C TYR A 55 -6.50 2.45 0.74
N LEU A 56 -6.84 3.55 0.07
CA LEU A 56 -5.88 4.32 -0.74
C LEU A 56 -5.56 5.65 -0.08
N THR A 57 -6.55 6.54 0.09
CA THR A 57 -6.27 7.92 0.52
C THR A 57 -5.81 7.98 1.97
N GLU A 58 -6.46 7.24 2.88
CA GLU A 58 -6.04 7.15 4.28
C GLU A 58 -4.69 6.44 4.37
N SER A 59 -4.45 5.33 3.66
CA SER A 59 -3.11 4.72 3.63
C SER A 59 -2.00 5.67 3.15
N MET A 60 -2.33 6.67 2.32
CA MET A 60 -1.37 7.69 1.86
C MET A 60 -1.14 8.84 2.84
N HIS A 61 -2.09 9.17 3.70
CA HIS A 61 -2.05 10.40 4.53
C HIS A 61 -2.24 10.16 6.03
N GLY A 62 -2.68 8.95 6.41
CA GLY A 62 -2.78 8.48 7.78
C GLY A 62 -1.43 8.54 8.46
N ALA A 63 -1.42 9.04 9.70
CA ALA A 63 -0.19 9.36 10.45
C ALA A 63 0.78 10.35 9.74
N GLY A 64 0.31 11.09 8.73
CA GLY A 64 1.06 12.12 8.00
C GLY A 64 1.33 11.73 6.54
N SER A 65 1.33 12.72 5.65
CA SER A 65 1.66 12.54 4.23
C SER A 65 3.09 12.05 4.04
N PRO A 66 3.45 11.40 2.90
CA PRO A 66 4.73 10.69 2.74
C PRO A 66 5.98 11.52 3.04
N GLN A 67 5.92 12.84 2.84
CA GLN A 67 7.01 13.74 3.15
C GLN A 67 7.30 13.84 4.66
N ALA A 68 6.29 13.70 5.52
CA ALA A 68 6.47 13.68 6.97
C ALA A 68 7.35 12.51 7.40
N GLN A 69 7.12 11.31 6.88
CA GLN A 69 7.96 10.15 7.18
C GLN A 69 9.36 10.29 6.57
N ARG A 70 9.51 10.86 5.37
CA ARG A 70 10.85 11.16 4.80
C ARG A 70 11.66 12.08 5.71
N ILE A 71 11.03 13.11 6.27
CA ILE A 71 11.68 14.01 7.25
C ILE A 71 12.09 13.24 8.51
N MET A 72 11.20 12.40 9.06
CA MET A 72 11.52 11.60 10.24
C MET A 72 12.66 10.61 10.00
N ILE A 73 12.66 9.93 8.85
CA ILE A 73 13.76 9.05 8.44
C ILE A 73 15.05 9.85 8.32
N GLN A 74 15.04 11.03 7.68
CA GLN A 74 16.23 11.88 7.57
C GLN A 74 16.79 12.27 8.94
N ARG A 75 15.93 12.53 9.94
CA ARG A 75 16.34 12.85 11.31
C ARG A 75 16.97 11.66 12.03
N GLU A 76 16.51 10.44 11.78
CA GLU A 76 16.95 9.24 12.51
C GLU A 76 18.01 8.40 11.75
N MET A 77 18.26 8.64 10.47
CA MET A 77 19.11 7.77 9.65
C MET A 77 20.62 7.85 9.93
N GLN A 78 21.05 8.71 10.87
CA GLN A 78 22.44 8.88 11.33
C GLN A 78 23.46 8.97 10.16
N ILE A 79 23.28 9.96 9.27
CA ILE A 79 24.08 10.05 8.03
C ILE A 79 25.57 10.31 8.27
N GLU A 80 25.91 11.09 9.30
CA GLU A 80 27.33 11.37 9.62
C GLU A 80 28.06 10.11 10.09
N PHE A 81 27.41 9.27 10.90
CA PHE A 81 27.94 7.94 11.26
C PHE A 81 28.21 7.09 10.01
N LYS A 82 27.26 7.02 9.07
CA LYS A 82 27.43 6.28 7.81
C LYS A 82 28.55 6.86 6.95
N LYS A 83 28.71 8.19 6.89
CA LYS A 83 29.81 8.86 6.17
C LYS A 83 31.17 8.53 6.79
N GLN A 84 31.27 8.44 8.12
CA GLN A 84 32.50 8.05 8.78
C GLN A 84 32.87 6.59 8.44
N LEU A 85 31.90 5.67 8.53
CA LEU A 85 32.12 4.28 8.13
C LEU A 85 32.61 4.16 6.68
N ALA A 86 32.01 4.92 5.75
CA ALA A 86 32.44 4.94 4.36
C ALA A 86 33.87 5.47 4.18
N ARG A 87 34.27 6.51 4.93
CA ARG A 87 35.63 7.07 4.90
C ARG A 87 36.68 6.09 5.42
N ILE A 88 36.39 5.40 6.52
CA ILE A 88 37.26 4.36 7.07
C ILE A 88 37.48 3.23 6.05
N LEU A 89 36.39 2.73 5.44
CA LEU A 89 36.49 1.68 4.43
C LEU A 89 37.22 2.12 3.16
N ALA A 90 37.16 3.40 2.81
CA ALA A 90 37.86 3.98 1.68
C ALA A 90 39.34 4.31 1.97
N GLY A 91 39.82 4.12 3.21
CA GLY A 91 41.17 4.50 3.62
C GLY A 91 41.40 6.02 3.67
N VAL A 92 40.33 6.81 3.81
CA VAL A 92 40.38 8.28 3.92
C VAL A 92 40.54 8.73 5.37
N GLU A 93 40.16 7.88 6.33
CA GLU A 93 40.20 8.14 7.77
C GLU A 93 40.69 6.88 8.48
N ASP A 94 41.53 7.03 9.51
CA ASP A 94 42.03 5.90 10.28
C ASP A 94 40.93 5.30 11.15
N ARG A 95 41.10 4.03 11.52
CA ARG A 95 40.09 3.26 12.28
C ARG A 95 39.96 3.68 13.74
N GLU A 96 40.77 4.63 14.20
CA GLU A 96 40.82 5.03 15.60
C GLU A 96 39.79 6.14 15.89
N GLU A 97 38.86 5.79 16.78
CA GLU A 97 37.67 6.54 17.23
C GLU A 97 36.59 6.81 16.18
N ILE A 98 35.65 5.85 16.07
CA ILE A 98 34.28 6.16 15.67
C ILE A 98 33.65 6.99 16.81
N VAL A 99 33.92 8.30 16.83
CA VAL A 99 33.25 9.27 17.71
C VAL A 99 31.85 9.51 17.14
N ALA A 100 30.99 8.53 17.31
CA ALA A 100 29.59 8.70 17.00
C ALA A 100 28.78 8.36 18.23
N ASP A 101 27.94 9.32 18.60
CA ASP A 101 26.83 9.11 19.51
C ASP A 101 26.02 7.90 19.02
N LEU A 102 26.31 6.72 19.58
CA LEU A 102 25.48 5.52 19.50
C LEU A 102 24.24 5.77 20.37
N SER A 103 23.53 6.87 20.12
CA SER A 103 22.18 7.14 20.59
C SER A 103 21.18 6.84 19.46
N GLY A 104 19.90 6.79 19.81
CA GLY A 104 18.83 6.66 18.82
C GLY A 104 18.76 5.28 18.15
N TYR A 105 18.74 5.25 16.82
CA TYR A 105 18.39 4.06 16.03
C TYR A 105 19.45 2.95 16.15
N PHE A 106 20.72 3.24 15.83
CA PHE A 106 21.78 2.23 15.86
C PHE A 106 22.08 1.73 17.28
N ALA A 107 21.86 2.55 18.31
CA ALA A 107 21.92 2.11 19.71
C ALA A 107 20.99 0.92 19.95
N ARG A 108 19.71 1.04 19.55
CA ARG A 108 18.69 0.00 19.69
C ARG A 108 19.01 -1.24 18.83
N VAL A 109 19.52 -1.03 17.62
CA VAL A 109 19.90 -2.12 16.72
C VAL A 109 21.05 -2.96 17.28
N PHE A 110 22.06 -2.32 17.86
CA PHE A 110 23.25 -2.98 18.39
C PHE A 110 23.20 -3.20 19.91
N THR A 111 22.04 -3.04 20.54
CA THR A 111 21.89 -3.32 21.97
C THR A 111 22.12 -4.80 22.23
N ILE A 112 23.12 -5.12 23.04
CA ILE A 112 23.41 -6.49 23.48
C ILE A 112 22.57 -6.76 24.74
N LYS A 113 21.86 -7.89 24.76
CA LYS A 113 21.08 -8.36 25.92
C LYS A 113 21.97 -8.97 26.99
#